data_AF-A0A7J8K3G2-F1
#
_entry.id   AF-A0A7J8K3G2-F1
#
_cell.length_a   1.000
_cell.length_b   1.000
_cell.length_c   1.000
_cell.angle_alpha   90.00
_cell.angle_beta   90.00
_cell.angle_gamma   90.00
#
_symmetry.space_group_name_H-M   'P 1'
#
loop_
_entity.id
_entity.type
_entity.pdbx_description
1 polymer ?
#
loop_
_entity_poly.entity_id
_entity_poly.type
_entity_poly.pdbx_seq_one_letter_code
_entity_poly.pdbx_strand_id
1 'polypeptide(L)'
;MPSGESLARATTLVVQAVKKDREGDAAAALSLYCKALDFFVPALHYEVDAQRKEAIKAKVGQYVSRAEELKAIVSSNRALLRQEASAQDLLKEMARDKPRLLAALEVASAAMAKEEEAGREQDALDLYQHSLGELLLVLAGEPPGRRRELLHTEVQNLMARAEYLKEQVKMRESHWEADTLDKEGLLESVRSSCTLQ
;
A
#
# COMPACT_ATOMS: atom_id res chain seq x y z
N MET A 1 -27.21 -19.66 -16.12
CA MET A 1 -27.37 -19.13 -17.51
C MET A 1 -26.90 -17.67 -17.52
N PRO A 2 -26.17 -17.19 -18.54
CA PRO A 2 -25.81 -15.78 -18.63
C PRO A 2 -27.03 -14.99 -19.11
N SER A 3 -27.73 -14.34 -18.18
CA SER A 3 -28.86 -13.44 -18.41
C SER A 3 -28.41 -11.98 -18.21
N GLY A 4 -29.32 -11.00 -18.28
CA GLY A 4 -29.03 -9.59 -17.93
C GLY A 4 -28.40 -9.38 -16.54
N GLU A 5 -28.46 -10.39 -15.66
CA GLU A 5 -27.69 -10.42 -14.41
C GLU A 5 -26.17 -10.38 -14.61
N SER A 6 -25.66 -10.89 -15.74
CA SER A 6 -24.23 -10.83 -16.08
C SER A 6 -23.74 -9.39 -16.25
N LEU A 7 -24.53 -8.54 -16.92
CA LEU A 7 -24.23 -7.13 -17.08
C LEU A 7 -24.31 -6.37 -15.75
N ALA A 8 -25.31 -6.67 -14.92
CA ALA A 8 -25.45 -6.07 -13.60
C ALA A 8 -24.25 -6.41 -12.69
N ARG A 9 -23.82 -7.67 -12.67
CA ARG A 9 -22.62 -8.11 -11.94
C ARG A 9 -21.36 -7.45 -12.47
N ALA A 10 -21.17 -7.38 -13.78
CA ALA A 10 -20.03 -6.72 -14.40
C ALA A 10 -19.96 -5.24 -13.99
N THR A 11 -21.10 -4.54 -14.00
CA THR A 11 -21.20 -3.13 -13.60
C THR A 11 -20.83 -2.94 -12.12
N THR A 12 -21.34 -3.77 -11.22
CA THR A 12 -20.99 -3.72 -9.79
C THR A 12 -19.48 -3.89 -9.57
N LEU A 13 -18.87 -4.86 -10.25
CA LEU A 13 -17.43 -5.12 -10.14
C LEU A 13 -16.60 -3.95 -10.67
N VAL A 14 -16.98 -3.33 -11.79
CA VAL A 14 -16.30 -2.13 -12.30
C VAL A 14 -16.39 -0.97 -11.33
N VAL A 15 -17.55 -0.73 -10.71
CA VAL A 15 -17.69 0.36 -9.74
C VAL A 15 -16.72 0.17 -8.57
N GLN A 16 -16.57 -1.08 -8.10
CA GLN A 16 -15.58 -1.42 -7.08
C GLN A 16 -14.15 -1.27 -7.61
N ALA A 17 -13.87 -1.68 -8.85
CA ALA A 17 -12.57 -1.56 -9.47
C ALA A 17 -12.12 -0.10 -9.57
N VAL A 18 -13.00 0.79 -10.07
CA VAL A 18 -12.75 2.23 -10.17
C VAL A 18 -12.52 2.85 -8.79
N LYS A 19 -13.26 2.42 -7.78
CA LYS A 19 -13.05 2.87 -6.39
C LYS A 19 -11.64 2.50 -5.92
N LYS A 20 -11.24 1.24 -6.08
CA LYS A 20 -9.91 0.75 -5.69
C LYS A 20 -8.78 1.42 -6.48
N ASP A 21 -9.00 1.66 -7.76
CA ASP A 21 -8.08 2.37 -8.65
C ASP A 21 -7.82 3.80 -8.15
N ARG A 22 -8.88 4.53 -7.77
CA ARG A 22 -8.78 5.88 -7.18
C ARG A 22 -8.14 5.90 -5.79
N GLU A 23 -8.31 4.83 -5.02
CA GLU A 23 -7.65 4.64 -3.72
C GLU A 23 -6.15 4.30 -3.87
N GLY A 24 -5.66 4.08 -5.10
CA GLY A 24 -4.27 3.72 -5.37
C GLY A 24 -3.97 2.22 -5.20
N ASP A 25 -4.96 1.40 -4.87
CA ASP A 25 -4.83 -0.05 -4.74
C ASP A 25 -4.85 -0.72 -6.12
N ALA A 26 -3.72 -0.60 -6.83
CA ALA A 26 -3.57 -1.08 -8.20
C ALA A 26 -3.78 -2.60 -8.33
N ALA A 27 -3.42 -3.38 -7.30
CA ALA A 27 -3.56 -4.83 -7.31
C ALA A 27 -5.02 -5.28 -7.17
N ALA A 28 -5.76 -4.70 -6.21
CA ALA A 28 -7.18 -5.00 -6.06
C ALA A 28 -8.00 -4.47 -7.24
N ALA A 29 -7.68 -3.26 -7.73
CA ALA A 29 -8.32 -2.69 -8.91
C ALA A 29 -8.15 -3.58 -10.14
N LEU A 30 -6.92 -4.03 -10.42
CA LEU A 30 -6.64 -4.97 -11.50
C LEU A 30 -7.47 -6.26 -11.41
N SER A 31 -7.50 -6.87 -10.22
CA SER A 31 -8.28 -8.09 -9.98
C SER A 31 -9.77 -7.90 -10.26
N LEU A 32 -10.33 -6.77 -9.82
CA LEU A 32 -11.75 -6.45 -10.03
C LEU A 32 -12.06 -6.10 -11.49
N TYR A 33 -11.18 -5.38 -12.19
CA TYR A 33 -11.35 -5.14 -13.63
C TYR A 33 -11.32 -6.45 -14.42
N CYS A 34 -10.36 -7.34 -14.17
CA CYS A 34 -10.31 -8.65 -14.82
C CYS A 34 -11.60 -9.45 -14.59
N LYS A 35 -12.05 -9.54 -13.33
CA LYS A 35 -13.32 -10.23 -12.99
C LYS A 35 -14.52 -9.61 -13.69
N ALA A 36 -14.59 -8.28 -13.78
CA ALA A 36 -15.69 -7.61 -14.47
C ALA A 36 -15.70 -7.93 -15.97
N LEU A 37 -14.53 -7.95 -16.60
CA LEU A 37 -14.35 -8.28 -18.02
C LEU A 37 -14.83 -9.70 -18.34
N ASP A 38 -14.60 -10.66 -17.44
CA ASP A 38 -15.11 -12.04 -17.58
C ASP A 38 -16.64 -12.10 -17.69
N PHE A 39 -17.36 -11.14 -17.08
CA PHE A 39 -18.82 -11.04 -17.17
C PHE A 39 -19.30 -10.18 -18.36
N PHE A 40 -18.50 -9.21 -18.82
CA PHE A 40 -18.86 -8.39 -19.99
C PHE A 40 -18.82 -9.16 -21.31
N VAL A 41 -17.87 -10.09 -21.47
CA VAL A 41 -17.73 -10.90 -22.69
C VAL A 41 -19.03 -11.68 -23.01
N PRO A 42 -19.60 -12.48 -22.09
CA PRO A 42 -20.88 -13.14 -22.33
C PRO A 42 -22.05 -12.16 -22.40
N ALA A 43 -22.07 -11.07 -21.61
CA ALA A 43 -23.15 -10.08 -21.66
C ALA A 43 -23.29 -9.41 -23.05
N LEU A 44 -22.16 -9.09 -23.70
CA LEU A 44 -22.12 -8.52 -25.04
C LEU A 44 -22.67 -9.45 -26.12
N HIS A 45 -22.60 -10.77 -25.92
CA HIS A 45 -23.14 -11.75 -26.86
C HIS A 45 -24.67 -11.70 -26.91
N TYR A 46 -25.31 -11.51 -25.76
CA TYR A 46 -26.77 -11.49 -25.62
C TYR A 46 -27.42 -10.11 -25.79
N GLU A 47 -26.62 -9.04 -25.89
CA GLU A 47 -27.17 -7.70 -26.13
C GLU A 47 -27.62 -7.54 -27.59
N VAL A 48 -28.92 -7.30 -27.76
CA VAL A 48 -29.63 -7.26 -29.05
C VAL A 48 -29.64 -5.85 -29.64
N ASP A 49 -29.74 -4.82 -28.79
CA ASP A 49 -29.74 -3.43 -29.22
C ASP A 49 -28.34 -3.01 -29.69
N ALA A 50 -28.22 -2.64 -30.96
CA ALA A 50 -26.94 -2.34 -31.59
C ALA A 50 -26.25 -1.11 -31.00
N GLN A 51 -27.01 -0.06 -30.64
CA GLN A 51 -26.42 1.16 -30.06
C GLN A 51 -25.90 0.89 -28.65
N ARG A 52 -26.68 0.21 -27.80
CA ARG A 52 -26.27 -0.18 -26.45
C ARG A 52 -25.09 -1.13 -26.48
N LYS A 53 -25.11 -2.11 -27.38
CA LYS A 53 -23.99 -3.05 -27.57
C LYS A 53 -22.70 -2.31 -27.91
N GLU A 54 -22.76 -1.33 -28.80
CA GLU A 54 -21.58 -0.57 -29.20
C GLU A 54 -21.09 0.34 -28.06
N ALA A 55 -21.99 0.96 -27.29
CA ALA A 55 -21.64 1.72 -26.10
C ALA A 55 -20.96 0.86 -25.02
N ILE A 56 -21.47 -0.36 -24.79
CA ILE A 56 -20.88 -1.30 -23.84
C ILE A 56 -19.50 -1.74 -24.32
N LYS A 57 -19.32 -2.07 -25.61
CA LYS A 57 -18.00 -2.42 -26.17
C LYS A 57 -16.98 -1.30 -26.00
N ALA A 58 -17.36 -0.06 -26.32
CA ALA A 58 -16.47 1.10 -26.15
C ALA A 58 -16.01 1.23 -24.70
N LYS A 59 -16.93 1.02 -23.73
CA LYS A 59 -16.61 1.08 -22.31
C LYS A 59 -15.74 -0.09 -21.84
N VAL A 60 -16.03 -1.30 -22.30
CA VAL A 60 -15.20 -2.49 -22.07
C VAL A 60 -13.79 -2.27 -22.58
N GLY A 61 -13.61 -1.66 -23.76
CA GLY A 61 -12.30 -1.28 -24.29
C GLY A 61 -11.52 -0.37 -23.33
N GLN A 62 -12.17 0.64 -22.75
CA GLN A 62 -11.54 1.51 -21.74
C GLN A 62 -11.12 0.74 -20.48
N TYR A 63 -11.94 -0.20 -20.02
CA TYR A 63 -11.60 -1.03 -18.86
C TYR A 63 -10.47 -2.00 -19.14
N VAL A 64 -10.37 -2.56 -20.35
CA VAL A 64 -9.24 -3.38 -20.79
C VAL A 64 -7.96 -2.55 -20.77
N SER A 65 -7.94 -1.38 -21.42
CA SER A 65 -6.75 -0.53 -21.44
C SER A 65 -6.30 -0.14 -20.02
N ARG A 66 -7.25 0.22 -19.14
CA ARG A 66 -6.91 0.53 -17.75
C ARG A 66 -6.37 -0.69 -16.98
N ALA A 67 -6.93 -1.88 -17.19
CA ALA A 67 -6.42 -3.11 -16.59
C ALA A 67 -5.00 -3.44 -17.08
N GLU A 68 -4.69 -3.19 -18.35
CA GLU A 68 -3.33 -3.38 -18.88
C GLU A 68 -2.32 -2.40 -18.26
N GLU A 69 -2.69 -1.13 -18.11
CA GLU A 69 -1.87 -0.14 -17.38
C GLU A 69 -1.61 -0.57 -15.93
N LEU A 70 -2.67 -0.96 -15.21
CA LEU A 70 -2.57 -1.43 -13.83
C LEU A 70 -1.70 -2.69 -13.73
N LYS A 71 -1.79 -3.60 -14.70
CA LYS A 71 -0.93 -4.80 -14.76
C LYS A 71 0.55 -4.43 -14.91
N ALA A 72 0.89 -3.42 -15.71
CA ALA A 72 2.25 -2.94 -15.85
C ALA A 72 2.79 -2.36 -14.52
N ILE A 73 1.97 -1.58 -13.81
CA ILE A 73 2.31 -1.02 -12.49
C ILE A 73 2.54 -2.15 -11.47
N VAL A 74 1.59 -3.07 -11.33
CA VAL A 74 1.69 -4.19 -10.37
C VAL A 74 2.90 -5.08 -10.67
N SER A 75 3.18 -5.35 -11.95
CA SER A 75 4.34 -6.17 -12.35
C SER A 75 5.66 -5.48 -12.05
N SER A 76 5.76 -4.17 -12.29
CA SER A 76 6.94 -3.36 -11.98
C SER A 76 7.19 -3.30 -10.48
N ASN A 77 6.15 -3.07 -9.68
CA ASN A 77 6.24 -3.08 -8.22
C ASN A 77 6.70 -4.46 -7.71
N ARG A 78 6.17 -5.54 -8.26
CA ARG A 78 6.59 -6.90 -7.89
C ARG A 78 8.06 -7.17 -8.26
N ALA A 79 8.53 -6.64 -9.37
CA ALA A 79 9.94 -6.77 -9.78
C ALA A 79 10.87 -5.99 -8.85
N LEU A 80 10.49 -4.75 -8.46
CA LEU A 80 11.21 -3.93 -7.50
C LEU A 80 11.30 -4.63 -6.13
N LEU A 81 10.17 -5.10 -5.59
CA LEU A 81 10.13 -5.83 -4.32
C LEU A 81 11.03 -7.08 -4.34
N ARG A 82 11.05 -7.81 -5.46
CA ARG A 82 11.93 -8.97 -5.62
C ARG A 82 13.41 -8.57 -5.67
N GLN A 83 13.72 -7.45 -6.32
CA GLN A 83 15.08 -6.93 -6.39
C GLN A 83 15.56 -6.46 -5.01
N GLU A 84 14.73 -5.77 -4.25
CA GLU A 84 15.03 -5.37 -2.86
C GLU A 84 15.27 -6.58 -1.96
N ALA A 85 14.38 -7.57 -1.99
CA ALA A 85 14.58 -8.81 -1.24
C ALA A 85 15.91 -9.49 -1.60
N SER A 86 16.25 -9.56 -2.89
CA SER A 86 17.53 -10.13 -3.33
C SER A 86 18.76 -9.30 -2.90
N ALA A 87 18.61 -7.97 -2.78
CA ALA A 87 19.68 -7.08 -2.33
C ALA A 87 19.90 -7.19 -0.82
N GLN A 88 18.82 -7.30 -0.03
CA GLN A 88 18.90 -7.55 1.41
C GLN A 88 19.52 -8.91 1.73
N ASP A 89 19.13 -9.97 1.02
CA ASP A 89 19.71 -11.30 1.18
C ASP A 89 21.21 -11.28 0.86
N LEU A 90 21.60 -10.64 -0.25
CA LEU A 90 23.01 -10.47 -0.61
C LEU A 90 23.78 -9.65 0.44
N LEU A 91 23.18 -8.58 0.99
CA LEU A 91 23.80 -7.77 2.03
C LEU A 91 24.06 -8.60 3.29
N LYS A 92 23.08 -9.41 3.73
CA LYS A 92 23.23 -10.34 4.87
C LYS A 92 24.32 -11.37 4.61
N GLU A 93 24.34 -11.96 3.40
CA GLU A 93 25.39 -12.89 2.99
C GLU A 93 26.79 -12.28 3.03
N MET A 94 26.95 -11.06 2.51
CA MET A 94 28.20 -10.32 2.55
C MET A 94 28.57 -9.85 3.96
N ALA A 95 27.64 -9.84 4.91
CA ALA A 95 27.84 -9.38 6.30
C ALA A 95 28.14 -10.52 7.29
N ARG A 96 28.32 -11.77 6.83
CA ARG A 96 28.60 -12.94 7.68
C ARG A 96 29.81 -12.79 8.61
N ASP A 97 30.79 -11.98 8.23
CA ASP A 97 31.99 -11.63 9.01
C ASP A 97 31.77 -10.44 9.98
N LYS A 98 30.59 -9.80 9.95
CA LYS A 98 30.26 -8.60 10.74
C LYS A 98 29.00 -8.82 11.58
N PRO A 99 29.11 -9.42 12.78
CA PRO A 99 27.96 -9.73 13.62
C PRO A 99 27.15 -8.48 14.03
N ARG A 100 27.81 -7.33 14.22
CA ARG A 100 27.13 -6.07 14.52
C ARG A 100 26.23 -5.59 13.37
N LEU A 101 26.67 -5.78 12.13
CA LEU A 101 25.87 -5.44 10.95
C LEU A 101 24.66 -6.37 10.84
N LEU A 102 24.86 -7.68 11.01
CA LEU A 102 23.76 -8.64 10.99
C LEU A 102 22.70 -8.34 12.07
N ALA A 103 23.14 -8.09 13.31
CA ALA A 103 22.23 -7.73 14.40
C ALA A 103 21.42 -6.46 14.07
N ALA A 104 22.05 -5.43 13.49
CA ALA A 104 21.34 -4.22 13.10
C ALA A 104 20.31 -4.46 11.97
N LEU A 105 20.63 -5.33 11.00
CA LEU A 105 19.71 -5.74 9.93
C LEU A 105 18.55 -6.62 10.45
N GLU A 106 18.79 -7.44 11.48
CA GLU A 106 17.74 -8.20 12.18
C GLU A 106 16.79 -7.28 12.93
N VAL A 107 17.30 -6.26 13.63
CA VAL A 107 16.47 -5.24 14.28
C VAL A 107 15.65 -4.47 13.23
N ALA A 108 16.25 -4.09 12.10
CA ALA A 108 15.51 -3.45 11.01
C ALA A 108 14.40 -4.38 10.45
N SER A 109 14.67 -5.68 10.34
CA SER A 109 13.68 -6.68 9.92
C SER A 109 12.53 -6.79 10.94
N ALA A 110 12.83 -6.72 12.24
CA ALA A 110 11.83 -6.68 13.29
C ALA A 110 10.99 -5.39 13.27
N ALA A 111 11.60 -4.25 12.93
CA ALA A 111 10.88 -2.98 12.74
C ALA A 111 9.84 -3.10 11.62
N MET A 112 10.22 -3.68 10.48
CA MET A 112 9.31 -3.91 9.35
C MET A 112 8.15 -4.85 9.72
N ALA A 113 8.41 -5.93 10.47
CA ALA A 113 7.36 -6.82 10.94
C ALA A 113 6.40 -6.12 11.92
N LYS A 114 6.92 -5.23 12.78
CA LYS A 114 6.12 -4.44 13.73
C LYS A 114 5.29 -3.36 13.04
N GLU A 115 5.79 -2.76 11.95
CA GLU A 115 5.05 -1.79 11.14
C GLU A 115 3.74 -2.38 10.57
N GLU A 116 3.73 -3.67 10.24
CA GLU A 116 2.54 -4.37 9.73
C GLU A 116 1.50 -4.69 10.82
N GLU A 117 1.89 -4.66 12.10
CA GLU A 117 1.00 -4.90 13.23
C GLU A 117 0.20 -3.64 13.59
N ALA A 118 -1.13 -3.73 13.58
CA ALA A 118 -1.99 -2.60 13.96
C ALA A 118 -1.78 -2.18 15.42
N GLY A 119 -1.57 -0.88 15.65
CA GLY A 119 -1.39 -0.31 17.00
C GLY A 119 0.02 -0.46 17.57
N ARG A 120 1.00 -0.91 16.76
CA ARG A 120 2.41 -1.10 17.14
C ARG A 120 3.33 -0.12 16.40
N GLU A 121 2.78 0.94 15.83
CA GLU A 121 3.53 1.89 15.02
C GLU A 121 4.66 2.56 15.80
N GLN A 122 4.45 2.87 17.09
CA GLN A 122 5.50 3.43 17.94
C GLN A 122 6.64 2.43 18.22
N ASP A 123 6.31 1.17 18.53
CA ASP A 123 7.31 0.11 18.72
C ASP A 123 8.15 -0.08 17.44
N ALA A 124 7.52 0.01 16.26
CA ALA A 124 8.21 -0.06 14.98
C ALA A 124 9.16 1.13 14.76
N LEU A 125 8.70 2.37 15.07
CA LEU A 125 9.54 3.58 14.98
C LEU A 125 10.77 3.50 15.90
N ASP A 126 10.61 2.98 17.12
CA ASP A 126 11.72 2.82 18.06
C ASP A 126 12.77 1.83 17.52
N LEU A 127 12.33 0.71 16.93
CA LEU A 127 13.20 -0.27 16.29
C LEU A 127 13.87 0.28 15.02
N TYR A 128 13.16 1.08 14.22
CA TYR A 128 13.74 1.79 13.09
C TYR A 128 14.83 2.76 13.55
N GLN A 129 14.57 3.57 14.57
CA GLN A 129 15.55 4.50 15.12
C GLN A 129 16.79 3.77 15.64
N HIS A 130 16.61 2.67 16.38
CA HIS A 130 17.71 1.88 16.92
C HIS A 130 18.57 1.25 15.82
N SER A 131 17.93 0.55 14.87
CA SER A 131 18.65 -0.09 13.76
C SER A 131 19.37 0.91 12.86
N LEU A 132 18.73 2.03 12.51
CA LEU A 132 19.34 3.09 11.71
C LEU A 132 20.57 3.69 12.39
N GLY A 133 20.52 3.91 13.70
CA GLY A 133 21.68 4.38 14.47
C GLY A 133 22.88 3.43 14.36
N GLU A 134 22.65 2.14 14.53
CA GLU A 134 23.69 1.11 14.41
C GLU A 134 24.20 0.97 12.96
N LEU A 135 23.31 0.97 11.97
CA LEU A 135 23.66 0.85 10.55
C LEU A 135 24.47 2.06 10.07
N LEU A 136 24.16 3.28 10.51
CA LEU A 136 24.93 4.49 10.20
C LEU A 136 26.35 4.42 10.77
N LEU A 137 26.51 3.90 11.99
CA LEU A 137 27.83 3.68 12.61
C LEU A 137 28.64 2.64 11.83
N VAL A 138 28.02 1.53 11.42
CA VAL A 138 28.68 0.52 10.59
C VAL A 138 29.06 1.09 9.21
N LEU A 139 28.16 1.85 8.58
CA LEU A 139 28.36 2.45 7.27
C LEU A 139 29.53 3.45 7.26
N ALA A 140 29.71 4.21 8.34
CA ALA A 140 30.83 5.14 8.50
C ALA A 140 32.19 4.42 8.49
N GLY A 141 32.25 3.20 9.02
CA GLY A 141 33.46 2.36 9.06
C GLY A 141 33.57 1.36 7.91
N GLU A 142 32.61 1.31 6.98
CA GLU A 142 32.60 0.34 5.89
C GLU A 142 33.55 0.79 4.75
N PRO A 143 34.52 -0.04 4.32
CA PRO A 143 35.37 0.28 3.19
C PRO A 143 34.57 0.42 1.89
N PRO A 144 35.06 1.21 0.91
CA PRO A 144 34.41 1.31 -0.39
C PRO A 144 34.31 -0.07 -1.06
N GLY A 145 33.15 -0.35 -1.64
CA GLY A 145 32.87 -1.60 -2.33
C GLY A 145 31.39 -1.96 -2.28
N ARG A 146 31.08 -3.12 -2.86
CA ARG A 146 29.69 -3.55 -3.07
C ARG A 146 28.86 -3.62 -1.79
N ARG A 147 29.43 -4.08 -0.68
CA ARG A 147 28.72 -4.15 0.62
C ARG A 147 28.34 -2.76 1.13
N ARG A 148 29.21 -1.76 0.94
CA ARG A 148 28.94 -0.37 1.34
C ARG A 148 27.83 0.25 0.50
N GLU A 149 27.80 -0.02 -0.81
CA GLU A 149 26.73 0.43 -1.69
C GLU A 149 25.38 -0.15 -1.26
N LEU A 150 25.33 -1.47 -1.06
CA LEU A 150 24.11 -2.16 -0.60
C LEU A 150 23.66 -1.64 0.77
N LEU A 151 24.59 -1.48 1.72
CA LEU A 151 24.30 -0.94 3.04
C LEU A 151 23.79 0.51 2.97
N HIS A 152 24.39 1.35 2.13
CA HIS A 152 23.93 2.72 1.95
C HIS A 152 22.51 2.76 1.38
N THR A 153 22.22 1.98 0.35
CA THR A 153 20.86 1.87 -0.21
C THR A 153 19.86 1.38 0.84
N GLU A 154 20.22 0.36 1.62
CA GLU A 154 19.37 -0.18 2.68
C GLU A 154 19.06 0.88 3.75
N VAL A 155 20.07 1.64 4.21
CA VAL A 155 19.88 2.74 5.16
C VAL A 155 18.92 3.79 4.61
N GLN A 156 19.06 4.20 3.35
CA GLN A 156 18.16 5.18 2.72
C GLN A 156 16.71 4.67 2.67
N ASN A 157 16.52 3.40 2.30
CA ASN A 157 15.20 2.78 2.26
C ASN A 157 14.55 2.73 3.64
N LEU A 158 15.31 2.33 4.66
CA LEU A 158 14.83 2.26 6.05
C LEU A 158 14.49 3.65 6.60
N MET A 159 15.28 4.68 6.29
CA MET A 159 14.97 6.07 6.65
C MET A 159 13.66 6.54 6.03
N ALA A 160 13.48 6.33 4.72
CA ALA A 160 12.26 6.71 4.01
C ALA A 160 11.02 6.01 4.58
N ARG A 161 11.13 4.71 4.92
CA ARG A 161 10.05 3.97 5.58
C ARG A 161 9.71 4.52 6.95
N ALA A 162 10.71 4.78 7.79
CA ALA A 162 10.49 5.34 9.13
C ALA A 162 9.85 6.74 9.09
N GLU A 163 10.30 7.59 8.15
CA GLU A 163 9.70 8.91 7.92
C GLU A 163 8.24 8.80 7.47
N TYR A 164 7.95 7.91 6.53
CA TYR A 164 6.59 7.67 6.07
C TYR A 164 5.66 7.17 7.18
N LEU A 165 6.11 6.20 7.98
CA LEU A 165 5.36 5.68 9.13
C LEU A 165 5.09 6.79 10.15
N LYS A 166 6.09 7.63 10.43
CA LYS A 166 5.96 8.76 11.37
C LYS A 166 4.90 9.77 10.90
N GLU A 167 4.86 10.10 9.62
CA GLU A 167 3.82 10.99 9.08
C GLU A 167 2.43 10.34 9.13
N GLN A 168 2.31 9.04 8.90
CA GLN A 168 1.03 8.33 9.06
C GLN A 168 0.49 8.37 10.49
N VAL A 169 1.37 8.14 11.48
CA VAL A 169 1.00 8.21 12.92
C VAL A 169 0.52 9.61 13.26
N LYS A 170 1.28 10.64 12.88
CA LYS A 170 0.94 12.05 13.11
C LYS A 170 -0.41 12.44 12.49
N MET A 171 -0.68 12.02 11.24
CA MET A 171 -1.96 12.28 10.59
C MET A 171 -3.11 11.62 11.35
N ARG A 172 -2.94 10.37 11.80
CA ARG A 172 -3.97 9.64 12.56
C ARG A 172 -4.25 10.30 13.91
N GLU A 173 -3.21 10.74 14.62
CA GLU A 173 -3.34 11.47 15.88
C GLU A 173 -4.10 12.78 15.68
N SER A 174 -3.74 13.57 14.67
CA SER A 174 -4.43 14.84 14.38
C SER A 174 -5.91 14.67 14.00
N HIS A 175 -6.25 13.60 13.26
CA HIS A 175 -7.63 13.27 12.95
C HIS A 175 -8.40 12.83 14.20
N TRP A 176 -7.77 12.04 15.07
CA TRP A 176 -8.38 11.63 16.33
C TRP A 176 -8.65 12.83 17.25
N GLU A 177 -7.69 13.75 17.39
CA GLU A 177 -7.83 14.96 18.19
C GLU A 177 -8.98 15.84 17.67
N ALA A 178 -9.07 16.06 16.35
CA ALA A 178 -10.16 16.82 15.74
C ALA A 178 -11.54 16.17 15.97
N ASP A 179 -11.65 14.85 15.81
CA ASP A 179 -12.90 14.11 16.07
C ASP A 179 -13.30 14.13 17.55
N THR A 180 -12.33 14.16 18.47
CA THR A 180 -12.62 14.27 19.91
C THR A 180 -13.12 15.66 20.30
N LEU A 181 -12.52 16.72 19.74
CA LEU A 181 -12.94 18.11 19.97
C LEU A 181 -14.36 18.37 19.43
N ASP A 182 -14.71 17.82 18.28
CA ASP A 182 -16.07 17.91 17.73
C ASP A 182 -17.10 17.18 18.61
N LYS A 183 -16.74 16.03 19.16
CA LYS A 183 -17.60 15.27 20.09
C LYS A 183 -17.77 15.95 21.44
N GLU A 184 -16.71 16.55 21.98
CA GLU A 184 -16.78 17.32 23.22
C GLU A 184 -17.62 18.60 23.05
N GLY A 185 -17.46 19.32 21.94
CA GLY A 185 -18.29 20.49 21.62
C GLY A 185 -19.77 20.15 21.45
N LEU A 186 -20.09 19.00 20.83
CA LEU A 186 -21.46 18.49 20.76
C LEU A 186 -22.02 18.11 22.15
N LEU A 187 -21.24 17.46 23.00
CA LEU A 187 -21.65 17.09 24.35
C LEU A 187 -21.84 18.30 25.27
N GLU A 188 -21.03 19.33 25.12
CA GLU A 188 -21.12 20.58 25.89
C GLU A 188 -22.34 21.43 25.46
N SER A 189 -22.64 21.47 24.16
CA SER A 189 -23.85 22.11 23.63
C SER A 189 -25.15 21.43 24.13
N VAL A 190 -25.17 20.09 24.16
CA VAL A 190 -26.30 19.32 24.71
C VAL A 190 -26.45 19.55 26.23
N ARG A 191 -25.36 19.64 26.98
CA ARG A 191 -25.39 19.94 28.42
C ARG A 191 -25.90 21.36 28.73
N SER A 192 -25.47 22.36 27.96
CA SER A 192 -25.92 23.75 28.13
C SER A 192 -27.40 23.95 27.77
N SER A 193 -27.97 23.12 26.89
CA SER A 193 -29.38 23.19 26.51
C SER A 193 -30.34 22.58 27.55
N CYS A 194 -29.84 21.77 28.50
CA CYS A 194 -30.66 21.11 29.51
C CYS A 194 -30.73 21.84 30.86
N THR A 195 -30.02 22.94 31.06
CA THR A 195 -29.95 23.69 32.33
C THR A 195 -30.80 24.98 32.35
N LEU A 196 -31.68 25.19 31.37
CA LEU A 196 -32.53 26.39 31.24
C LEU A 196 -34.04 26.15 31.46
N GLN A 197 -34.43 25.18 32.31
CA GLN A 197 -35.82 25.00 32.74
C GLN A 197 -35.99 25.14 34.24
#